data_AF-A0AAN7MQP7-F1
#
_entry.id   AF-A0AAN7MQP7-F1
#
_cell.length_a   1.000
_cell.length_b   1.000
_cell.length_c   1.000
_cell.angle_alpha   90.00
_cell.angle_beta   90.00
_cell.angle_gamma   90.00
#
_symmetry.space_group_name_H-M   'P 1'
#
loop_
_entity.id
_entity.type
_entity.pdbx_description
1 polymer ?
#
loop_
_entity_poly.entity_id
_entity_poly.type
_entity_poly.pdbx_seq_one_letter_code
_entity_poly.pdbx_strand_id
1 'polypeptide(L)' 'MATDEVMLEFNQHPLESRWRRTMISRKSHRESGNEVSGFYGGIRKLSEHSEISTWESLWPTLTT' A
#
# COMPACT_ATOMS: atom_id res chain seq x y z
N MET A 1 -2.40 21.66 -12.40
CA MET A 1 -2.24 21.44 -10.95
C MET A 1 -2.41 19.95 -10.71
N ALA A 2 -1.33 19.21 -10.44
CA ALA A 2 -1.47 17.78 -10.12
C ALA A 2 -2.18 17.66 -8.77
N THR A 3 -3.20 16.81 -8.69
CA THR A 3 -3.87 16.51 -7.43
C THR A 3 -2.88 15.82 -6.49
N ASP A 4 -2.85 16.25 -5.23
CA ASP A 4 -2.02 15.66 -4.18
C ASP A 4 -2.57 14.31 -3.69
N GLU A 5 -3.55 13.74 -4.39
CA GLU A 5 -4.16 12.46 -4.08
C GLU A 5 -3.69 11.41 -5.09
N VAL A 6 -3.41 10.21 -4.60
CA VAL A 6 -3.11 9.03 -5.43
C VAL A 6 -4.13 7.94 -5.15
N MET A 7 -4.62 7.30 -6.20
CA MET A 7 -5.52 6.15 -6.09
C MET A 7 -4.67 4.88 -6.03
N LEU A 8 -4.95 4.06 -5.02
CA LEU A 8 -4.35 2.74 -4.87
C LEU A 8 -5.40 1.68 -5.16
N GLU A 9 -5.01 0.67 -5.91
CA GLU A 9 -5.83 -0.52 -6.16
C GLU A 9 -5.18 -1.75 -5.51
N PHE A 10 -5.91 -2.37 -4.60
CA PHE A 10 -5.47 -3.54 -3.84
C PHE A 10 -6.10 -4.81 -4.41
N ASN A 11 -5.34 -5.51 -5.25
CA ASN A 11 -5.84 -6.66 -6.00
C ASN A 11 -6.25 -7.86 -5.12
N GLN A 12 -5.73 -7.95 -3.90
CA GLN A 12 -6.06 -9.00 -2.94
C GLN A 12 -7.50 -8.89 -2.39
N HIS A 13 -8.16 -7.74 -2.56
CA HIS A 13 -9.55 -7.57 -2.14
C HIS A 13 -10.54 -7.85 -3.27
N PRO A 14 -11.73 -8.41 -2.95
CA PRO A 14 -12.84 -8.51 -3.91
C PRO A 14 -13.22 -7.14 -4.46
N LEU A 15 -13.79 -7.11 -5.66
CA LEU A 15 -14.16 -5.86 -6.36
C LEU A 15 -15.10 -4.96 -5.55
N GLU A 16 -15.94 -5.55 -4.70
CA GLU A 16 -16.93 -4.87 -3.86
C GLU A 16 -16.31 -4.23 -2.60
N SER A 17 -15.08 -4.60 -2.25
CA SER A 17 -14.43 -4.08 -1.05
C SER A 17 -14.14 -2.60 -1.20
N ARG A 18 -14.51 -1.80 -0.19
CA ARG A 18 -14.05 -0.40 -0.06
C ARG A 18 -12.53 -0.26 -0.05
N TRP A 19 -11.81 -1.33 0.28
CA TRP A 19 -10.36 -1.37 0.23
C TRP A 19 -9.80 -1.75 -1.13
N ARG A 20 -10.62 -2.23 -2.08
CA ARG A 20 -10.17 -2.51 -3.45
C ARG A 20 -9.63 -1.26 -4.12
N ARG A 21 -10.30 -0.12 -3.95
CA ARG A 21 -9.86 1.18 -4.47
C ARG A 21 -9.97 2.22 -3.37
N THR A 22 -8.85 2.83 -3.00
CA THR A 22 -8.83 3.91 -2.00
C THR A 22 -7.97 5.06 -2.49
N MET A 23 -8.34 6.28 -2.12
CA MET A 23 -7.52 7.46 -2.36
C MET A 23 -6.75 7.82 -1.11
N ILE A 24 -5.49 8.17 -1.28
CA ILE A 24 -4.67 8.72 -0.19
C ILE A 24 -4.12 10.08 -0.60
N SER A 25 -4.26 11.06 0.29
CA SER A 25 -3.64 12.38 0.15
C SER A 25 -2.19 12.34 0.62
N ARG A 26 -1.27 12.69 -0.29
CA ARG A 26 0.18 12.74 -0.03
C ARG A 26 0.56 13.81 1.00
N LYS A 27 -0.27 14.85 1.15
CA LYS A 27 -0.07 15.94 2.12
C LYS A 27 -0.70 15.64 3.46
N SER A 28 -1.93 15.12 3.47
CA SER A 28 -2.70 14.88 4.70
C SER A 28 -2.32 13.58 5.40
N HIS A 29 -1.86 12.58 4.65
CA HIS A 29 -1.39 11.32 5.19
C HIS A 29 0.11 11.13 5.02
N ARG A 30 0.85 12.19 5.32
CA ARG A 30 2.30 12.20 5.34
C ARG A 30 2.82 11.03 6.19
N GLU A 31 3.98 10.50 5.82
CA GLU A 31 4.64 9.41 6.55
C GLU A 31 4.61 9.69 8.06
N SER A 32 3.79 8.94 8.78
CA SER A 32 3.66 9.02 10.23
C SER A 32 4.44 7.82 10.77
N GLY A 33 5.65 8.03 11.26
CA GLY A 33 6.51 6.98 11.81
C GLY A 33 8.00 7.25 11.56
N ASN A 34 8.88 6.40 12.12
CA ASN A 34 10.33 6.49 11.87
C ASN A 34 10.71 5.70 10.60
N GLU A 35 11.98 5.76 10.18
CA GLU A 35 12.47 5.05 8.97
C GLU A 35 12.20 3.53 8.95
N VAL A 36 11.91 2.94 10.11
CA VAL A 36 11.63 1.52 10.35
C VAL A 36 10.13 1.23 10.53
N SER A 37 9.29 2.24 10.84
CA SER A 37 7.86 2.06 11.17
C SER A 37 6.93 3.06 10.51
N GLY A 38 7.38 3.74 9.45
CA GLY A 38 6.61 4.72 8.70
C GLY A 38 5.32 4.16 8.11
N PHE A 39 4.21 4.89 8.31
CA PHE A 39 2.94 4.68 7.62
C PHE A 39 2.68 5.79 6.62
N TYR A 40 2.46 5.44 5.36
CA TYR A 40 2.00 6.37 4.33
C TYR A 40 0.51 6.18 4.09
N GLY A 41 -0.35 7.18 4.33
CA GLY A 41 -1.78 6.90 4.11
C GLY A 41 -2.44 5.95 5.11
N GLY A 42 -1.76 5.58 6.20
CA GLY A 42 -2.15 4.43 7.03
C GLY A 42 -1.68 3.07 6.50
N ILE A 43 -0.88 3.06 5.44
CA ILE A 43 -0.25 1.87 4.85
C ILE A 43 1.16 1.75 5.43
N ARG A 44 1.43 0.64 6.12
CA ARG A 44 2.75 0.38 6.72
C ARG A 44 3.77 0.06 5.64
N LYS A 45 4.94 0.70 5.71
CA LYS A 45 6.11 0.29 4.95
C LYS A 45 6.71 -0.98 5.56
N LEU A 46 6.98 -1.99 4.74
CA LEU A 46 7.71 -3.18 5.16
C LEU A 46 9.22 -2.86 5.15
N SER A 47 9.88 -3.08 6.27
CA SER A 47 11.33 -2.88 6.42
C SER A 47 12.08 -4.18 6.70
N GLU A 48 11.39 -5.19 7.25
CA GLU A 48 12.00 -6.46 7.61
C GLU A 48 12.04 -7.40 6.41
N HIS A 49 13.19 -8.03 6.17
CA HIS A 49 13.38 -8.92 5.03
C HIS A 49 12.42 -10.12 5.06
N SER A 50 12.13 -10.67 6.24
CA SER A 50 11.18 -11.77 6.44
C SER A 50 9.76 -11.40 6.00
N GLU A 51 9.30 -10.19 6.36
CA GLU A 51 8.00 -9.66 5.95
C GLU A 51 7.99 -9.47 4.42
N ILE A 52 9.02 -8.84 3.85
CA ILE A 52 9.14 -8.60 2.41
C ILE A 52 9.05 -9.93 1.62
N SER A 53 9.86 -10.92 1.98
CA SER A 53 9.85 -12.23 1.31
C SER A 53 8.51 -12.95 1.40
N THR A 54 7.82 -12.81 2.53
CA THR A 54 6.46 -13.35 2.69
C THR A 54 5.50 -12.71 1.70
N TRP A 55 5.50 -11.38 1.58
CA TRP A 55 4.65 -10.67 0.64
C TRP A 55 4.99 -10.98 -0.83
N GLU A 56 6.27 -11.12 -1.17
CA GLU A 56 6.71 -11.53 -2.51
C GLU A 56 6.19 -12.92 -2.89
N SER A 57 6.17 -13.87 -1.94
CA SER A 57 5.63 -15.21 -2.18
C SER A 57 4.12 -15.26 -2.43
N LEU A 58 3.38 -14.26 -1.93
CA LEU A 58 1.94 -14.12 -2.09
C LEU A 58 1.57 -13.37 -3.38
N TRP A 59 2.56 -12.83 -4.10
CA TRP A 59 2.31 -12.11 -5.32
C TRP A 59 1.74 -13.08 -6.36
N PRO A 60 0.72 -12.69 -7.13
CA PRO A 60 0.19 -13.55 -8.19
C PRO A 60 1.34 -13.87 -9.14
N THR A 61 1.68 -15.16 -9.26
CA THR A 61 2.51 -15.61 -10.36
C THR A 61 1.74 -15.29 -11.62
N LEU A 62 2.36 -14.51 -12.52
CA LEU A 62 1.80 -14.19 -13.81
C LEU A 62 1.54 -15.50 -14.56
N THR A 63 0.34 -16.06 -14.45
CA THR A 63 -0.09 -17.19 -15.25
C THR A 63 -0.34 -16.64 -16.65
N THR A 64 0.66 -16.82 -17.51
CA THR A 64 0.57 -16.57 -18.96
C THR A 64 -0.20 -17.69 -19.61
#